data_AF-A0A1F9BKE6-F1
#
_entry.id   AF-A0A1F9BKE6-F1
#
_cell.length_a   1.000
_cell.length_b   1.000
_cell.length_c   1.000
_cell.angle_alpha   90.00
_cell.angle_beta   90.00
_cell.angle_gamma   90.00
#
_symmetry.space_group_name_H-M   'P 1'
#
loop_
_entity.id
_entity.type
_entity.pdbx_description
1 polymer ?
#
loop_
_entity_poly.entity_id
_entity_poly.type
_entity_poly.pdbx_seq_one_letter_code
_entity_poly.pdbx_strand_id
1 'polypeptide(L)'
;MAAKYYMALDDSPDHAAALGRLLGHWAILETKLMHMMEILLNVDHHRADFVYKEFVSISSKITLLKRLNRWLTKDESLKDEIKNLLSKAGKLNTQRNDFIHARWLSVAHGDYSNKLIRISISSPRDINELHKPSKRFTAQDIQDVVEEIVKLSLSFQKLLDRMLKEKLEQAPE
;
A
#
# COMPACT_ATOMS: atom_id res chain seq x y z
N MET A 1 17.13 -34.38 -5.41
CA MET A 1 16.27 -34.22 -4.21
C MET A 1 15.54 -32.90 -4.38
N ALA A 2 14.24 -32.90 -4.68
CA ALA A 2 13.47 -31.68 -4.90
C ALA A 2 13.21 -31.03 -3.53
N ALA A 3 13.87 -29.93 -3.22
CA ALA A 3 13.61 -29.24 -1.97
C ALA A 3 12.17 -28.70 -1.99
N LYS A 4 11.43 -28.99 -0.92
CA LYS A 4 10.10 -28.47 -0.69
C LYS A 4 10.26 -27.02 -0.26
N TYR A 5 10.06 -26.09 -1.20
CA TYR A 5 10.41 -24.68 -1.09
C TYR A 5 9.21 -23.77 -0.76
N TYR A 6 8.22 -24.28 -0.04
CA TYR A 6 7.12 -23.48 0.50
C TYR A 6 7.15 -23.64 2.01
N MET A 7 7.61 -22.59 2.70
CA MET A 7 7.47 -22.53 4.15
C MET A 7 5.97 -22.39 4.48
N ALA A 8 5.44 -23.24 5.36
CA ALA A 8 4.15 -22.94 5.97
C ALA A 8 4.36 -21.68 6.84
N LEU A 9 3.48 -20.68 6.74
CA LEU A 9 3.62 -19.45 7.55
C LEU A 9 3.74 -19.73 9.06
N ASP A 10 3.25 -20.89 9.49
CA ASP A 10 3.35 -21.44 10.84
C ASP A 10 4.81 -21.65 11.32
N ASP A 11 5.75 -21.89 10.40
CA ASP A 11 7.17 -22.07 10.71
C ASP A 11 7.92 -20.74 10.97
N SER A 12 7.24 -19.60 10.80
CA SER A 12 7.80 -18.26 11.05
C SER A 12 6.72 -17.26 11.50
N PRO A 13 6.19 -17.43 12.73
CA PRO A 13 5.03 -16.72 13.23
C PRO A 13 5.23 -15.20 13.28
N ASP A 14 6.42 -14.71 13.63
CA ASP A 14 6.71 -13.27 13.66
C ASP A 14 6.61 -12.62 12.28
N HIS A 15 7.05 -13.35 11.25
CA HIS A 15 6.96 -12.89 9.87
C HIS A 15 5.52 -12.91 9.37
N ALA A 16 4.77 -13.97 9.67
CA ALA A 16 3.35 -14.07 9.37
C ALA A 16 2.56 -12.93 10.04
N ALA A 17 2.84 -12.66 11.32
CA ALA A 17 2.25 -11.55 12.06
C ALA A 17 2.60 -10.20 11.43
N ALA A 18 3.85 -10.01 10.97
CA ALA A 18 4.26 -8.80 10.27
C ALA A 18 3.50 -8.57 8.96
N LEU A 19 3.34 -9.63 8.15
CA LEU A 19 2.55 -9.56 6.92
C LEU A 19 1.07 -9.29 7.20
N GLY A 20 0.51 -9.90 8.25
CA GLY A 20 -0.86 -9.63 8.70
C GLY A 20 -1.06 -8.16 9.08
N ARG A 21 -0.14 -7.59 9.87
CA ARG A 21 -0.15 -6.16 10.22
C ARG A 21 -0.05 -5.27 8.97
N LEU A 22 0.84 -5.60 8.04
CA LEU A 22 0.98 -4.90 6.77
C LEU A 22 -0.34 -4.87 5.99
N LEU A 23 -0.98 -6.02 5.82
CA LEU A 23 -2.26 -6.13 5.11
C LEU A 23 -3.39 -5.36 5.80
N GLY A 24 -3.48 -5.47 7.13
CA GLY A 24 -4.50 -4.77 7.90
C GLY A 24 -4.37 -3.26 7.83
N HIS A 25 -3.15 -2.73 8.03
CA HIS A 25 -2.92 -1.28 7.93
C HIS A 25 -3.03 -0.76 6.50
N TRP A 26 -2.69 -1.58 5.51
CA TRP A 26 -2.91 -1.24 4.10
C TRP A 26 -4.41 -1.10 3.77
N ALA A 27 -5.25 -2.02 4.25
CA ALA A 27 -6.70 -1.93 4.07
C ALA A 27 -7.29 -0.63 4.67
N ILE A 28 -6.80 -0.21 5.84
CA ILE A 28 -7.19 1.08 6.44
C ILE A 28 -6.80 2.25 5.54
N LEU A 29 -5.61 2.23 4.94
CA LEU A 29 -5.17 3.25 4.01
C LEU A 29 -6.04 3.25 2.74
N GLU A 30 -6.42 2.09 2.21
CA GLU A 30 -7.34 1.99 1.06
C GLU A 30 -8.70 2.64 1.35
N THR A 31 -9.28 2.43 2.53
CA THR A 31 -10.52 3.10 2.93
C THR A 31 -10.38 4.63 2.91
N LYS A 32 -9.24 5.16 3.36
CA LYS A 32 -8.96 6.61 3.33
C LYS A 32 -8.80 7.14 1.90
N LEU A 33 -8.20 6.36 1.01
CA LEU A 33 -8.12 6.71 -0.41
C LEU A 33 -9.51 6.75 -1.06
N MET A 34 -10.43 5.87 -0.65
CA MET A 34 -11.81 5.89 -1.10
C MET A 34 -12.57 7.11 -0.53
N HIS A 35 -12.43 7.45 0.76
CA HIS A 35 -13.00 8.68 1.30
C HIS A 35 -12.46 9.94 0.63
N MET A 36 -11.19 9.95 0.22
CA MET A 36 -10.66 11.05 -0.60
C MET A 36 -11.38 11.16 -1.95
N MET A 37 -11.74 10.04 -2.57
CA MET A 37 -12.53 10.02 -3.80
C MET A 37 -13.93 10.59 -3.57
N GLU A 38 -14.58 10.20 -2.49
CA GLU A 38 -15.89 10.71 -2.05
C GLU A 38 -15.88 12.24 -1.94
N ILE A 39 -14.89 12.80 -1.23
CA ILE A 39 -14.77 14.24 -1.05
C ILE A 39 -14.44 14.95 -2.36
N LEU A 40 -13.45 14.47 -3.12
CA LEU A 40 -13.03 15.12 -4.37
C LEU A 40 -14.15 15.16 -5.41
N LEU A 41 -14.92 14.07 -5.55
CA LEU A 41 -16.05 14.00 -6.48
C LEU A 41 -17.33 14.66 -5.96
N ASN A 42 -17.35 15.01 -4.67
CA ASN A 42 -18.55 15.50 -3.99
C ASN A 42 -19.76 14.55 -4.18
N VAL A 43 -19.54 13.26 -3.95
CA VAL A 43 -20.59 12.24 -4.01
C VAL A 43 -20.76 11.58 -2.65
N ASP A 44 -21.85 10.83 -2.47
CA ASP A 44 -22.01 10.00 -1.28
C ASP A 44 -21.07 8.80 -1.30
N HIS A 45 -20.87 8.23 -0.11
CA HIS A 45 -20.01 7.07 0.13
C HIS A 45 -20.28 5.89 -0.81
N HIS A 46 -21.54 5.56 -1.09
CA HIS A 46 -21.87 4.41 -1.93
C HIS A 46 -21.45 4.60 -3.39
N ARG A 47 -21.63 5.81 -3.92
CA ARG A 47 -21.18 6.15 -5.27
C ARG A 47 -19.65 6.15 -5.38
N ALA A 48 -18.96 6.67 -4.36
CA ALA A 48 -17.50 6.63 -4.31
C ALA A 48 -16.97 5.18 -4.24
N ASP A 49 -17.55 4.35 -3.37
CA ASP A 49 -17.20 2.94 -3.21
C ASP A 49 -17.44 2.13 -4.49
N PHE A 50 -18.57 2.35 -5.17
CA PHE A 50 -18.86 1.73 -6.47
C PHE A 50 -17.75 2.01 -7.48
N VAL A 51 -17.40 3.28 -7.69
CA VAL A 51 -16.32 3.67 -8.62
C VAL A 51 -14.97 3.12 -8.16
N TYR A 52 -14.68 3.17 -6.86
CA TYR A 52 -13.41 2.72 -6.31
C TYR A 52 -13.16 1.22 -6.51
N LYS A 53 -14.22 0.40 -6.41
CA LYS A 53 -14.16 -1.06 -6.56
C LYS A 53 -13.99 -1.55 -7.99
N GLU A 54 -14.39 -0.75 -8.99
CA GLU A 54 -14.16 -1.08 -10.41
C GLU A 54 -12.68 -1.14 -10.79
N PHE A 55 -11.80 -0.51 -10.00
CA PHE A 55 -10.36 -0.55 -10.21
C PHE A 55 -9.73 -1.73 -9.47
N VAL A 56 -9.19 -2.70 -10.23
CA VAL A 56 -8.45 -3.84 -9.65
C VAL A 56 -7.10 -3.40 -9.03
N SER A 57 -6.42 -2.42 -9.63
CA SER A 57 -5.08 -2.02 -9.23
C SER A 57 -5.08 -0.73 -8.40
N ILE A 58 -4.40 -0.76 -7.24
CA ILE A 58 -4.20 0.44 -6.40
C ILE A 58 -3.42 1.53 -7.13
N SER A 59 -2.47 1.17 -8.00
CA SER A 59 -1.77 2.15 -8.81
C SER A 59 -2.72 2.95 -9.71
N SER A 60 -3.75 2.30 -10.26
CA SER A 60 -4.79 2.96 -11.06
C SER A 60 -5.67 3.86 -10.19
N LYS A 61 -6.06 3.41 -8.99
CA LYS A 61 -6.82 4.23 -8.02
C LYS A 61 -6.06 5.50 -7.61
N ILE A 62 -4.78 5.38 -7.27
CA ILE A 62 -3.90 6.52 -6.95
C ILE A 62 -3.77 7.47 -8.15
N THR A 63 -3.65 6.92 -9.36
CA THR A 63 -3.56 7.73 -10.59
C THR A 63 -4.83 8.52 -10.83
N LEU A 64 -6.00 7.89 -10.64
CA LEU A 64 -7.29 8.57 -10.71
C LEU A 64 -7.36 9.69 -9.68
N LEU A 65 -7.06 9.42 -8.41
CA LEU A 65 -7.09 10.44 -7.34
C LEU A 65 -6.17 11.63 -7.65
N LYS A 66 -4.97 11.39 -8.20
CA LYS A 66 -4.08 12.47 -8.65
C LYS A 66 -4.70 13.31 -9.77
N ARG A 67 -5.41 12.67 -10.70
CA ARG A 67 -6.13 13.38 -11.79
C ARG A 67 -7.30 14.19 -11.22
N LEU A 68 -8.11 13.60 -10.34
CA LEU A 68 -9.22 14.28 -9.67
C LEU A 68 -8.71 15.50 -8.90
N ASN A 69 -7.67 15.35 -8.09
CA ASN A 69 -7.05 16.44 -7.35
C ASN A 69 -6.57 17.58 -8.27
N ARG A 70 -5.96 17.24 -9.42
CA ARG A 70 -5.50 18.25 -10.39
C ARG A 70 -6.65 19.12 -10.92
N TRP A 71 -7.83 18.54 -11.11
CA TRP A 71 -8.96 19.20 -11.77
C TRP A 71 -9.98 19.80 -10.81
N LEU A 72 -10.16 19.20 -9.62
CA LEU A 72 -11.26 19.53 -8.71
C LEU A 72 -10.81 20.34 -7.49
N THR A 73 -9.54 20.23 -7.08
CA THR A 73 -8.99 21.00 -5.96
C THR A 73 -8.56 22.38 -6.44
N LYS A 74 -9.17 23.44 -5.91
CA LYS A 74 -8.84 24.84 -6.28
C LYS A 74 -7.69 25.41 -5.46
N ASP A 75 -7.63 25.11 -4.17
CA ASP A 75 -6.55 25.54 -3.28
C ASP A 75 -5.24 24.82 -3.67
N GLU A 76 -4.21 25.59 -4.06
CA GLU A 76 -2.93 25.04 -4.51
C GLU A 76 -2.14 24.36 -3.39
N SER A 77 -2.22 24.88 -2.16
CA SER A 77 -1.55 24.29 -0.99
C SER A 77 -2.15 22.92 -0.68
N LEU A 78 -3.48 22.84 -0.64
CA LEU A 78 -4.22 21.59 -0.47
C LEU A 78 -3.93 20.60 -1.60
N LYS A 79 -3.90 21.09 -2.85
CA LYS A 79 -3.59 20.28 -4.03
C LYS A 79 -2.21 19.64 -3.93
N ASP A 80 -1.20 20.40 -3.53
CA ASP A 80 0.15 19.89 -3.35
C ASP A 80 0.26 18.91 -2.18
N GLU A 81 -0.43 19.17 -1.07
CA GLU A 81 -0.50 18.26 0.06
C GLU A 81 -1.10 16.90 -0.35
N ILE A 82 -2.26 16.89 -1.02
CA ILE A 82 -2.91 15.68 -1.55
C ILE A 82 -1.96 14.93 -2.49
N LYS A 83 -1.34 15.64 -3.44
CA LYS A 83 -0.40 15.06 -4.42
C LYS A 83 0.79 14.38 -3.72
N ASN A 84 1.32 15.00 -2.65
CA ASN A 84 2.41 14.47 -1.87
C ASN A 84 2.01 13.18 -1.14
N LEU A 85 0.87 13.17 -0.47
CA LEU A 85 0.37 11.98 0.23
C LEU A 85 0.07 10.83 -0.73
N LEU A 86 -0.57 11.09 -1.87
CA LEU A 86 -0.82 10.09 -2.92
C LEU A 86 0.48 9.53 -3.52
N SER A 87 1.52 10.36 -3.63
CA SER A 87 2.83 9.91 -4.11
C SER A 87 3.54 9.03 -3.08
N LYS A 88 3.41 9.32 -1.79
CA LYS A 88 3.89 8.44 -0.70
C LYS A 88 3.14 7.11 -0.70
N ALA A 89 1.80 7.13 -0.82
CA ALA A 89 0.99 5.92 -0.93
C ALA A 89 1.43 5.03 -2.11
N GLY A 90 1.74 5.63 -3.26
CA GLY A 90 2.23 4.89 -4.43
C GLY A 90 3.59 4.20 -4.18
N LYS A 91 4.51 4.86 -3.46
CA LYS A 91 5.80 4.25 -3.09
C LYS A 91 5.60 3.08 -2.11
N LEU A 92 4.77 3.26 -1.09
CA LEU A 92 4.46 2.20 -0.11
C LEU A 92 3.72 1.03 -0.75
N ASN A 93 2.85 1.27 -1.74
CA ASN A 93 2.21 0.19 -2.52
C ASN A 93 3.26 -0.72 -3.19
N THR A 94 4.29 -0.12 -3.78
CA THR A 94 5.38 -0.88 -4.42
C THR A 94 6.11 -1.74 -3.38
N GLN A 95 6.44 -1.18 -2.21
CA GLN A 95 7.09 -1.93 -1.12
C GLN A 95 6.19 -3.04 -0.57
N ARG A 96 4.89 -2.75 -0.36
CA ARG A 96 3.87 -3.72 0.04
C ARG A 96 3.78 -4.89 -0.94
N ASN A 97 3.81 -4.60 -2.24
CA ASN A 97 3.81 -5.62 -3.29
C ASN A 97 5.09 -6.46 -3.30
N ASP A 98 6.24 -5.86 -3.00
CA ASP A 98 7.50 -6.61 -2.88
C ASP A 98 7.45 -7.67 -1.77
N PHE A 99 6.69 -7.43 -0.69
CA PHE A 99 6.49 -8.42 0.38
C PHE A 99 5.40 -9.44 0.05
N ILE A 100 4.22 -8.99 -0.36
CA ILE A 100 3.04 -9.87 -0.49
C ILE A 100 3.15 -10.82 -1.68
N HIS A 101 3.85 -10.41 -2.74
CA HIS A 101 4.07 -11.26 -3.92
C HIS A 101 5.42 -11.97 -3.89
N ALA A 102 6.15 -11.93 -2.78
CA ALA A 102 7.37 -12.71 -2.62
C ALA A 102 7.06 -14.20 -2.46
N ARG A 103 7.92 -15.06 -3.01
CA ARG A 103 8.07 -16.43 -2.51
C ARG A 103 9.01 -16.40 -1.33
N TRP A 104 8.58 -17.01 -0.22
CA TRP A 104 9.35 -17.10 1.02
C TRP A 104 10.03 -18.46 1.12
N LEU A 105 11.36 -18.46 1.17
CA LEU A 105 12.18 -19.66 1.39
C LEU A 105 12.67 -19.73 2.83
N SER A 106 12.44 -20.87 3.49
CA SER A 106 13.17 -21.27 4.69
C SER A 106 14.58 -21.71 4.30
N VAL A 107 15.63 -21.06 4.82
CA VAL A 107 17.00 -21.54 4.64
C VAL A 107 17.28 -22.59 5.72
N ALA A 108 16.74 -23.79 5.53
CA ALA A 108 17.05 -24.93 6.39
C ALA A 108 18.45 -25.48 6.02
N HIS A 109 19.52 -24.76 6.36
CA HIS A 109 20.87 -25.29 6.57
C HIS A 109 21.80 -24.17 7.05
N GLY A 110 22.22 -24.25 8.32
CA GLY A 110 23.31 -23.43 8.87
C GLY A 110 22.90 -22.00 9.26
N ASP A 111 22.60 -21.80 10.53
CA ASP A 111 22.75 -20.53 11.27
C ASP A 111 22.15 -19.24 10.67
N TYR A 112 20.92 -19.31 10.15
CA TYR A 112 20.14 -18.11 9.78
C TYR A 112 18.70 -18.22 10.27
N SER A 113 18.50 -18.10 11.58
CA SER A 113 17.22 -18.31 12.26
C SER A 113 16.08 -17.34 11.92
N ASN A 114 16.23 -16.32 11.06
CA ASN A 114 15.18 -15.30 10.88
C ASN A 114 15.17 -14.59 9.51
N LYS A 115 15.83 -15.13 8.48
CA LYS A 115 15.97 -14.43 7.18
C LYS A 115 15.22 -15.18 6.09
N LEU A 116 14.08 -14.64 5.69
CA LEU A 116 13.31 -15.13 4.56
C LEU A 116 13.80 -14.47 3.27
N ILE A 117 14.00 -15.30 2.25
CA ILE A 117 14.54 -14.86 0.96
C ILE A 117 13.39 -14.74 -0.02
N ARG A 118 13.23 -13.56 -0.64
CA ARG A 118 12.39 -13.39 -1.83
C ARG A 118 13.04 -14.11 -3.00
N ILE A 119 12.32 -15.05 -3.60
CA ILE A 119 12.58 -15.42 -5.01
C ILE A 119 11.69 -14.54 -5.89
N SER A 120 12.27 -13.85 -6.87
CA SER A 120 11.47 -13.16 -7.89
C SER A 120 10.67 -14.20 -8.68
N ILE A 121 9.34 -14.07 -8.70
CA ILE A 121 8.44 -14.95 -9.46
C ILE A 121 8.02 -14.32 -10.79
N SER A 122 8.65 -13.23 -11.24
CA SER A 122 8.43 -12.85 -12.62
C SER A 122 8.92 -14.01 -13.48
N SER A 123 7.99 -14.71 -14.16
CA SER A 123 8.33 -15.41 -15.40
C SER A 123 9.11 -14.38 -16.20
N PRO A 124 10.43 -14.55 -16.36
CA PRO A 124 11.26 -13.46 -16.85
C PRO A 124 10.80 -13.20 -18.27
N ARG A 125 10.18 -12.04 -18.50
CA ARG A 125 10.00 -11.54 -19.88
C ARG A 125 11.35 -11.11 -20.46
N ASP A 126 12.36 -10.97 -19.61
CA ASP A 126 13.69 -10.48 -19.92
C ASP A 126 14.74 -11.30 -19.15
N ILE A 127 15.76 -11.79 -19.85
CA ILE A 127 16.84 -12.62 -19.32
C ILE A 127 17.60 -11.89 -18.20
N ASN A 128 17.64 -10.55 -18.22
CA ASN A 128 18.26 -9.75 -17.17
C ASN A 128 17.55 -9.83 -15.81
N GLU A 129 16.27 -10.25 -15.77
CA GLU A 129 15.55 -10.45 -14.50
C GLU A 129 15.93 -11.74 -13.78
N LEU A 130 16.52 -12.71 -14.48
CA LEU A 130 17.06 -13.94 -13.89
C LEU A 130 18.27 -13.67 -12.98
N HIS A 131 18.87 -12.48 -13.08
CA HIS A 131 20.08 -12.12 -12.33
C HIS A 131 19.83 -11.05 -11.26
N LYS A 132 18.56 -10.66 -11.02
CA LYS A 132 18.25 -9.77 -9.89
C LYS A 132 18.64 -10.48 -8.60
N PRO A 133 19.57 -9.91 -7.80
CA PRO A 133 20.01 -10.55 -6.57
C PRO A 133 18.80 -10.77 -5.66
N SER A 134 18.71 -11.96 -5.08
CA SER A 134 17.66 -12.31 -4.13
C SER A 134 17.70 -11.32 -2.96
N LYS A 135 16.70 -10.44 -2.87
CA LYS A 135 16.60 -9.50 -1.76
C LYS A 135 16.10 -10.25 -0.52
N ARG A 136 16.89 -10.20 0.55
CA ARG A 136 16.54 -10.81 1.84
C ARG A 136 15.73 -9.79 2.62
N PHE A 137 14.64 -10.25 3.24
CA PHE A 137 13.81 -9.43 4.11
C PHE A 137 13.61 -10.13 5.44
N THR A 138 13.61 -9.35 6.50
CA THR A 138 13.33 -9.75 7.87
C THR A 138 11.90 -9.35 8.23
N ALA A 139 11.39 -9.88 9.34
CA ALA A 139 10.13 -9.38 9.91
C ALA A 139 10.21 -7.88 10.25
N GLN A 140 11.39 -7.39 10.66
CA GLN A 140 11.61 -5.98 10.97
C GLN A 140 11.47 -5.09 9.73
N ASP A 141 12.01 -5.50 8.58
CA ASP A 141 11.85 -4.74 7.32
C ASP A 141 10.37 -4.54 6.95
N ILE A 142 9.52 -5.50 7.29
CA ILE A 142 8.07 -5.39 7.11
C ILE A 142 7.47 -4.44 8.15
N GLN A 143 7.87 -4.54 9.42
CA GLN A 143 7.40 -3.62 10.47
C GLN A 143 7.74 -2.16 10.16
N ASP A 144 8.94 -1.88 9.64
CA ASP A 144 9.33 -0.52 9.29
C ASP A 144 8.38 0.07 8.24
N VAL A 145 7.96 -0.73 7.25
CA VAL A 145 6.98 -0.30 6.26
C VAL A 145 5.57 -0.16 6.86
N VAL A 146 5.20 -1.01 7.82
CA VAL A 146 3.95 -0.85 8.58
C VAL A 146 3.91 0.49 9.30
N GLU A 147 4.98 0.88 9.98
CA GLU A 147 5.05 2.16 10.69
C GLU A 147 4.87 3.35 9.74
N GLU A 148 5.49 3.30 8.55
CA GLU A 148 5.32 4.33 7.54
C GLU A 148 3.88 4.38 6.98
N ILE A 149 3.22 3.23 6.81
CA ILE A 149 1.80 3.18 6.44
C ILE A 149 0.92 3.77 7.54
N VAL A 150 1.22 3.51 8.82
CA VAL A 150 0.49 4.08 9.96
C VAL A 150 0.64 5.61 9.98
N LYS A 151 1.87 6.12 9.88
CA LYS A 151 2.13 7.57 9.80
C LYS A 151 1.38 8.20 8.64
N LEU A 152 1.45 7.59 7.45
CA LEU A 152 0.74 8.07 6.27
C LEU A 152 -0.78 8.06 6.48
N SER A 153 -1.32 7.00 7.09
CA SER A 153 -2.74 6.87 7.40
C SER A 153 -3.24 7.95 8.35
N LEU A 154 -2.42 8.36 9.33
CA LEU A 154 -2.70 9.49 10.22
C LEU A 154 -2.66 10.82 9.46
N SER A 155 -1.70 11.02 8.56
CA SER A 155 -1.66 12.21 7.70
C SER A 155 -2.90 12.31 6.80
N PHE A 156 -3.33 11.21 6.18
CA PHE A 156 -4.58 11.17 5.42
C PHE A 156 -5.79 11.50 6.31
N GLN A 157 -5.85 10.99 7.54
CA GLN A 157 -6.98 11.30 8.43
C GLN A 157 -7.10 12.80 8.67
N LYS A 158 -6.00 13.44 9.10
CA LYS A 158 -5.97 14.87 9.39
C LYS A 158 -6.40 15.70 8.18
N LEU A 159 -5.94 15.31 7.00
CA LEU A 159 -6.31 15.96 5.74
C LEU A 159 -7.81 15.80 5.44
N LEU A 160 -8.34 14.57 5.54
CA LEU A 160 -9.76 14.29 5.29
C LEU A 160 -10.66 15.06 6.27
N ASP A 161 -10.31 15.09 7.55
CA ASP A 161 -11.04 15.83 8.58
C ASP A 161 -11.09 17.33 8.25
N ARG A 162 -9.96 17.90 7.77
CA ARG A 162 -9.89 19.30 7.35
C ARG A 162 -10.78 19.56 6.12
N MET A 163 -10.69 18.72 5.10
CA MET A 163 -11.50 18.86 3.88
C MET A 163 -13.01 18.71 4.16
N LEU A 164 -13.40 17.80 5.06
CA LEU A 164 -14.80 17.64 5.47
C LEU A 164 -15.31 18.88 6.20
N LYS A 165 -14.51 19.45 7.09
CA LYS A 165 -14.86 20.68 7.80
C LYS A 165 -15.06 21.85 6.84
N GLU A 166 -14.12 22.06 5.91
CA GLU A 166 -14.23 23.12 4.89
C GLU A 166 -15.48 22.95 4.01
N LYS A 167 -15.85 21.70 3.68
CA LYS A 167 -17.06 21.40 2.91
C LYS A 167 -18.35 21.74 3.67
N LEU A 168 -18.40 21.45 4.97
CA LEU A 168 -19.56 21.77 5.82
C LEU A 168 -19.74 23.29 5.97
N GLU A 169 -18.64 24.04 6.03
CA GLU A 169 -18.67 25.52 6.13
C GLU A 169 -19.06 26.20 4.81
N GLN A 170 -18.98 25.50 3.68
CA GLN A 170 -19.30 26.02 2.34
C GLN A 170 -20.65 25.53 1.79
N ALA A 171 -21.40 24.71 2.54
CA ALA A 171 -22.72 24.26 2.12
C ALA A 171 -23.73 25.42 2.23
N PRO A 172 -24.42 25.81 1.13
CA PRO A 172 -25.46 26.83 1.22
C PRO A 172 -26.63 26.32 2.08
N GLU A 173 -27.16 27.19 2.95
CA GLU A 173 -28.39 26.96 3.73
C GLU A 173 -29.59 26.63 2.84
#